data_AF-A0A9E5RR84-F1
#
_entry.id   AF-A0A9E5RR84-F1
#
_cell.length_a   1.000
_cell.length_b   1.000
_cell.length_c   1.000
_cell.angle_alpha   90.00
_cell.angle_beta   90.00
_cell.angle_gamma   90.00
#
_symmetry.space_group_name_H-M   'P 1'
#
loop_
_entity.id
_entity.type
_entity.pdbx_description
1 polymer ?
#
loop_
_entity_poly.entity_id
_entity_poly.type
_entity_poly.pdbx_seq_one_letter_code
_entity_poly.pdbx_strand_id
1 'polypeptide(L)'
;MRKKLIEVALPLEAINMESAREKSIRHGHPSTLHLWWARRPLAACRAVLWASLVDDPSSWPDKFPTEEDQKQERQRLFDILGRIVIETDKKGNQKQVVRGLVSWNEVNDPKSKALEAAQQEIARCLAWERGEEPPTKPDAVREYIAKYAPPVYDPFAGGGSIPLEAQRLGLEAHASDLNPVAVLINKALIEIPPKFKDQPPVNPENRRKKGMSSWKGAQGLAADVRYYGKWMRDEAFKRIGHLYPKVKLPEEYGGGEATVIAWLWARTVKCPNPACGCQMPLVRSFQLSTKKGKEAWVEPIVYNQDTKEADSSRLGGSNSPAIRFEVKTGEGKAPEGTVITRKGALCPNCSTPLQFEYIRSEGRSGRIGQQLMVIVVEGKKGRTYLSPNQEHEEIALSAQPNWKPEGELPRKHRNFQTPAYGMPNLGDLFTARQLVTLTTFSDLVSEAREEAIAHAITAGLSNDDVPLNDGGTGARAYGEAIATYLGMALSKLADASTTLVRWKPSMDQAIATFGRQALPMVWDYAESNTFNGAAGDYFTTLSS
;
A
#
# COMPACT_ATOMS: atom_id res chain seq x y z
N MET A 1 -26.00 -27.55 -25.25
CA MET A 1 -25.43 -26.50 -24.36
C MET A 1 -25.81 -25.17 -24.98
N ARG A 2 -26.41 -24.26 -24.22
CA ARG A 2 -26.76 -22.92 -24.72
C ARG A 2 -25.50 -22.10 -24.90
N LYS A 3 -25.41 -21.30 -25.96
CA LYS A 3 -24.32 -20.35 -26.14
C LYS A 3 -24.43 -19.27 -25.08
N LYS A 4 -23.34 -19.01 -24.37
CA LYS A 4 -23.21 -17.94 -23.37
C LYS A 4 -22.68 -16.68 -24.02
N LEU A 5 -22.96 -15.52 -23.42
CA LEU A 5 -22.56 -14.23 -23.96
C LEU A 5 -21.04 -14.12 -24.17
N ILE A 6 -20.25 -14.73 -23.28
CA ILE A 6 -18.79 -14.79 -23.37
C ILE A 6 -18.27 -15.48 -24.64
N GLU A 7 -19.05 -16.39 -25.24
CA GLU A 7 -18.67 -17.13 -26.45
C GLU A 7 -18.98 -16.36 -27.73
N VAL A 8 -19.75 -15.27 -27.64
CA VAL A 8 -20.26 -14.54 -28.80
C VAL A 8 -19.68 -13.13 -28.87
N ALA A 9 -19.95 -12.28 -27.88
CA ALA A 9 -19.51 -10.90 -27.90
C ALA A 9 -19.58 -10.23 -26.52
N LEU A 10 -18.66 -9.31 -26.26
CA LEU A 10 -18.59 -8.50 -25.05
C LEU A 10 -18.25 -7.04 -25.39
N PRO A 11 -18.67 -6.05 -24.57
CA PRO A 11 -18.31 -4.64 -24.74
C PRO A 11 -16.86 -4.40 -24.28
N LEU A 12 -15.89 -4.92 -25.06
CA LEU A 12 -14.46 -4.93 -24.70
C LEU A 12 -13.89 -3.53 -24.45
N GLU A 13 -14.36 -2.52 -25.18
CA GLU A 13 -13.89 -1.13 -24.99
C GLU A 13 -14.21 -0.62 -23.58
N ALA A 14 -15.44 -0.84 -23.10
CA ALA A 14 -15.87 -0.42 -21.77
C ALA A 14 -15.12 -1.22 -20.67
N ILE A 15 -14.96 -2.53 -20.87
CA ILE A 15 -14.22 -3.42 -19.96
C ILE A 15 -12.76 -2.99 -19.84
N ASN A 16 -12.10 -2.72 -20.98
CA ASN A 16 -10.68 -2.34 -21.03
C ASN A 16 -10.46 -0.95 -20.42
N MET A 17 -11.34 0.01 -20.70
CA MET A 17 -11.25 1.36 -20.14
C MET A 17 -11.36 1.35 -18.61
N GLU A 18 -12.34 0.64 -18.05
CA GLU A 18 -12.48 0.56 -16.59
C GLU A 18 -11.36 -0.26 -15.95
N SER A 19 -10.92 -1.35 -16.59
CA SER A 19 -9.76 -2.13 -16.12
C SER A 19 -8.47 -1.31 -16.05
N ALA A 20 -8.26 -0.39 -17.00
CA ALA A 20 -7.15 0.55 -16.97
C ALA A 20 -7.31 1.59 -15.85
N ARG A 21 -8.54 2.11 -15.67
CA ARG A 21 -8.88 3.09 -14.63
C ARG A 21 -8.64 2.54 -13.22
N GLU A 22 -9.01 1.30 -12.94
CA GLU A 22 -8.84 0.66 -11.63
C GLU A 22 -7.40 0.69 -11.12
N LYS A 23 -6.39 0.67 -12.01
CA LYS A 23 -4.96 0.76 -11.65
C LYS A 23 -4.57 2.10 -11.01
N SER A 24 -5.39 3.12 -11.20
CA SER A 24 -5.17 4.48 -10.68
C SER A 24 -5.95 4.77 -9.39
N ILE A 25 -6.86 3.88 -8.97
CA ILE A 25 -7.64 4.07 -7.75
C ILE A 25 -6.74 3.84 -6.54
N ARG A 26 -6.60 4.88 -5.72
CA ARG A 26 -5.73 4.86 -4.53
C ARG A 26 -6.48 4.76 -3.21
N HIS A 27 -7.81 4.83 -3.25
CA HIS A 27 -8.65 4.78 -2.05
C HIS A 27 -9.91 3.94 -2.22
N GLY A 28 -10.27 3.21 -1.16
CA GLY A 28 -11.54 2.49 -1.08
C GLY A 28 -11.73 1.39 -2.13
N HIS A 29 -10.63 0.82 -2.62
CA HIS A 29 -10.63 -0.26 -3.62
C HIS A 29 -9.81 -1.44 -3.09
N PRO A 30 -10.17 -2.71 -3.35
CA PRO A 30 -9.48 -3.84 -2.75
C PRO A 30 -7.96 -3.93 -3.00
N SER A 31 -7.41 -3.24 -4.01
CA SER A 31 -5.93 -3.14 -4.18
C SER A 31 -5.25 -2.39 -3.06
N THR A 32 -5.96 -1.52 -2.35
CA THR A 32 -5.38 -0.68 -1.30
C THR A 32 -5.30 -1.42 0.02
N LEU A 33 -6.01 -2.54 0.16
CA LEU A 33 -5.98 -3.39 1.34
C LEU A 33 -4.58 -4.00 1.56
N HIS A 34 -3.99 -4.61 0.51
CA HIS A 34 -2.61 -5.11 0.51
C HIS A 34 -2.11 -5.29 -0.92
N LEU A 35 -0.80 -5.11 -1.15
CA LEU A 35 -0.20 -5.33 -2.45
C LEU A 35 -0.19 -6.82 -2.82
N TRP A 36 -0.62 -7.13 -4.04
CA TRP A 36 -0.44 -8.44 -4.68
C TRP A 36 0.00 -8.26 -6.14
N TRP A 37 1.07 -8.94 -6.53
CA TRP A 37 1.81 -8.65 -7.78
C TRP A 37 1.09 -8.98 -9.09
N ALA A 38 0.07 -9.84 -9.05
CA ALA A 38 -0.65 -10.32 -10.23
C ALA A 38 -2.16 -10.14 -10.08
N ARG A 39 -2.60 -9.00 -9.51
CA ARG A 39 -4.03 -8.75 -9.33
C ARG A 39 -4.74 -8.57 -10.68
N ARG A 40 -5.80 -9.36 -10.88
CA ARG A 40 -6.71 -9.23 -12.02
C ARG A 40 -7.65 -8.03 -11.82
N PRO A 41 -7.92 -7.21 -12.85
CA PRO A 41 -8.91 -6.13 -12.76
C PRO A 41 -10.30 -6.67 -12.38
N LEU A 42 -10.98 -6.00 -11.46
CA LEU A 42 -12.32 -6.41 -11.01
C LEU A 42 -13.35 -6.24 -12.11
N ALA A 43 -13.22 -5.19 -12.94
CA ALA A 43 -14.04 -5.00 -14.13
C ALA A 43 -14.02 -6.23 -15.06
N ALA A 44 -12.83 -6.76 -15.36
CA ALA A 44 -12.68 -7.95 -16.17
C ALA A 44 -13.22 -9.22 -15.48
N CYS A 45 -12.95 -9.39 -14.18
CA CYS A 45 -13.48 -10.52 -13.40
C CYS A 45 -15.02 -10.52 -13.39
N ARG A 46 -15.66 -9.37 -13.12
CA ARG A 46 -17.12 -9.22 -13.18
C ARG A 46 -17.67 -9.59 -14.55
N ALA A 47 -17.05 -9.07 -15.62
CA ALA A 47 -17.51 -9.31 -16.98
C ALA A 47 -17.45 -10.79 -17.36
N VAL A 48 -16.32 -11.46 -17.08
CA VAL A 48 -16.14 -12.88 -17.40
C VAL A 48 -17.10 -13.75 -16.59
N LEU A 49 -17.23 -13.52 -15.28
CA LEU A 49 -18.14 -14.28 -14.43
C LEU A 49 -19.60 -14.15 -14.89
N TRP A 50 -20.04 -12.91 -15.09
CA TRP A 50 -21.42 -12.64 -15.49
C TRP A 50 -21.73 -13.21 -16.88
N ALA A 51 -20.87 -12.95 -17.86
CA ALA A 51 -21.09 -13.40 -19.24
C ALA A 51 -20.94 -14.92 -19.44
N SER A 52 -20.36 -15.63 -18.47
CA SER A 52 -20.32 -17.10 -18.46
C SER A 52 -21.65 -17.72 -18.01
N LEU A 53 -22.50 -16.96 -17.32
CA LEU A 53 -23.80 -17.41 -16.82
C LEU A 53 -24.96 -16.92 -17.68
N VAL A 54 -24.81 -15.76 -18.33
CA VAL A 54 -25.83 -15.15 -19.18
C VAL A 54 -25.83 -15.79 -20.56
N ASP A 55 -27.00 -16.25 -20.99
CA ASP A 55 -27.22 -16.80 -22.33
C ASP A 55 -27.13 -15.72 -23.40
N ASP A 56 -26.52 -16.03 -24.53
CA ASP A 56 -26.68 -15.22 -25.73
C ASP A 56 -28.13 -15.37 -26.26
N PRO A 57 -28.77 -14.27 -26.73
CA PRO A 57 -30.15 -14.32 -27.23
C PRO A 57 -30.40 -15.32 -28.36
N SER A 58 -29.37 -15.68 -29.15
CA SER A 58 -29.46 -16.72 -30.19
C SER A 58 -29.74 -18.12 -29.63
N SER A 59 -29.53 -18.34 -28.33
CA SER A 59 -29.90 -19.59 -27.63
C SER A 59 -31.38 -19.68 -27.26
N TRP A 60 -32.17 -18.66 -27.59
CA TRP A 60 -33.58 -18.52 -27.23
C TRP A 60 -34.44 -18.12 -28.44
N PRO A 61 -34.49 -18.92 -29.52
CA PRO A 61 -35.22 -18.56 -30.75
C PRO A 61 -36.72 -18.36 -30.54
N ASP A 62 -37.33 -19.06 -29.58
CA ASP A 62 -38.76 -18.86 -29.26
C ASP A 62 -39.04 -17.50 -28.60
N LYS A 63 -38.02 -16.89 -27.96
CA LYS A 63 -38.12 -15.57 -27.30
C LYS A 63 -37.56 -14.45 -28.18
N PHE A 64 -36.57 -14.75 -29.01
CA PHE A 64 -35.89 -13.83 -29.93
C PHE A 64 -35.82 -14.44 -31.34
N PRO A 65 -36.96 -14.48 -32.06
CA PRO A 65 -37.09 -15.23 -33.31
C PRO A 65 -36.30 -14.64 -34.47
N THR A 66 -36.04 -13.33 -34.47
CA THR A 66 -35.30 -12.68 -35.56
C THR A 66 -33.89 -12.29 -35.14
N GLU A 67 -32.99 -12.11 -36.12
CA GLU A 67 -31.65 -11.56 -35.86
C GLU A 67 -31.70 -10.16 -35.23
N GLU A 68 -32.71 -9.37 -35.57
CA GLU A 68 -32.88 -8.02 -35.03
C GLU A 68 -33.28 -8.07 -33.55
N ASP A 69 -34.20 -8.96 -33.17
CA ASP A 69 -34.57 -9.19 -31.76
C ASP A 69 -33.35 -9.63 -30.95
N GLN A 70 -32.52 -10.52 -31.53
CA GLN A 70 -31.29 -10.98 -30.89
C GLN A 70 -30.26 -9.86 -30.74
N LYS A 71 -30.13 -8.97 -31.73
CA LYS A 71 -29.24 -7.79 -31.64
C LYS A 71 -29.71 -6.81 -30.59
N GLN A 72 -31.01 -6.50 -30.56
CA GLN A 72 -31.59 -5.59 -29.58
C GLN A 72 -31.42 -6.11 -28.15
N GLU A 73 -31.70 -7.39 -27.92
CA GLU A 73 -31.51 -8.01 -26.61
C GLU A 73 -30.03 -8.04 -26.23
N ARG A 74 -29.13 -8.36 -27.16
CA ARG A 74 -27.69 -8.35 -26.91
C ARG A 74 -27.20 -6.95 -26.54
N GLN A 75 -27.75 -5.91 -27.17
CA GLN A 75 -27.44 -4.52 -26.79
C GLN A 75 -27.94 -4.20 -25.37
N ARG A 76 -29.13 -4.66 -24.97
CA ARG A 76 -29.60 -4.53 -23.58
C ARG A 76 -28.65 -5.23 -22.60
N LEU A 77 -28.16 -6.42 -22.92
CA LEU A 77 -27.19 -7.14 -22.11
C LEU A 77 -25.85 -6.38 -22.02
N PHE A 78 -25.40 -5.75 -23.10
CA PHE A 78 -24.23 -4.86 -23.07
C PHE A 78 -24.46 -3.63 -22.21
N ASP A 79 -25.65 -3.05 -22.22
CA ASP A 79 -25.98 -1.90 -21.37
C ASP A 79 -26.01 -2.25 -19.88
N ILE A 80 -26.36 -3.51 -19.53
CA ILE A 80 -26.20 -4.03 -18.16
C ILE A 80 -24.73 -4.22 -17.84
N LEU A 81 -23.97 -4.87 -18.74
CA LEU A 81 -22.59 -5.24 -18.49
C LEU A 81 -21.67 -4.01 -18.42
N GLY A 82 -21.66 -3.19 -19.46
CA GLY A 82 -20.76 -2.05 -19.56
C GLY A 82 -21.01 -1.18 -20.79
N ARG A 83 -21.23 0.12 -20.59
CA ARG A 83 -21.31 1.11 -21.66
C ARG A 83 -20.47 2.34 -21.37
N ILE A 84 -20.05 3.03 -22.44
CA ILE A 84 -19.30 4.27 -22.37
C ILE A 84 -20.27 5.44 -22.54
N VAL A 85 -20.24 6.39 -21.61
CA VAL A 85 -20.99 7.64 -21.69
C VAL A 85 -20.03 8.83 -21.67
N ILE A 86 -20.43 9.93 -22.28
CA ILE A 86 -19.68 11.19 -22.23
C ILE A 86 -20.28 12.06 -21.14
N GLU A 87 -19.45 12.46 -20.18
CA GLU A 87 -19.83 13.42 -19.14
C GLU A 87 -19.09 14.72 -19.36
N THR A 88 -19.81 15.83 -19.20
CA THR A 88 -19.23 17.17 -19.23
C THR A 88 -18.97 17.64 -17.80
N ASP A 89 -17.72 17.95 -17.48
CA ASP A 89 -17.36 18.50 -16.18
C ASP A 89 -17.89 19.93 -15.99
N LYS A 90 -17.79 20.45 -14.77
CA LYS A 90 -18.22 21.82 -14.43
C LYS A 90 -17.51 22.92 -15.22
N LYS A 91 -16.41 22.59 -15.91
CA LYS A 91 -15.59 23.51 -16.72
C LYS A 91 -15.86 23.34 -18.22
N GLY A 92 -16.83 22.52 -18.61
CA GLY A 92 -17.17 22.26 -20.01
C GLY A 92 -16.33 21.19 -20.70
N ASN A 93 -15.39 20.53 -19.99
CA ASN A 93 -14.58 19.47 -20.59
C ASN A 93 -15.35 18.17 -20.65
N GLN A 94 -15.34 17.51 -21.81
CA GLN A 94 -15.94 16.21 -22.00
C GLN A 94 -14.98 15.09 -21.60
N LYS A 95 -15.50 14.07 -20.92
CA LYS A 95 -14.75 12.88 -20.53
C LYS A 95 -15.58 11.62 -20.71
N GLN A 96 -14.97 10.58 -21.24
CA GLN A 96 -15.56 9.24 -21.29
C GLN A 96 -15.58 8.61 -19.90
N VAL A 97 -16.72 8.04 -19.52
CA VAL A 97 -16.96 7.36 -18.24
C VAL A 97 -17.65 6.02 -18.51
N VAL A 98 -17.24 4.98 -17.78
CA VAL A 98 -17.86 3.66 -17.88
C VAL A 98 -18.99 3.53 -16.86
N ARG A 99 -20.12 3.01 -17.34
CA ARG A 99 -21.36 2.71 -16.60
C ARG A 99 -21.70 1.22 -16.76
N GLY A 100 -22.57 0.69 -15.91
CA GLY A 100 -22.97 -0.71 -15.87
C GLY A 100 -22.17 -1.54 -14.86
N LEU A 101 -22.37 -2.85 -14.92
CA LEU A 101 -21.79 -3.84 -14.02
C LEU A 101 -20.27 -3.76 -13.92
N VAL A 102 -19.55 -3.37 -14.97
CA VAL A 102 -18.08 -3.27 -14.92
C VAL A 102 -17.57 -2.01 -14.24
N SER A 103 -18.39 -0.97 -14.06
CA SER A 103 -17.99 0.28 -13.41
C SER A 103 -17.79 0.08 -11.91
N TRP A 104 -16.59 0.35 -11.35
CA TRP A 104 -16.36 0.19 -9.90
C TRP A 104 -17.27 1.12 -9.08
N ASN A 105 -17.51 2.33 -9.58
CA ASN A 105 -18.32 3.31 -8.87
C ASN A 105 -19.78 2.88 -8.76
N GLU A 106 -20.36 2.37 -9.86
CA GLU A 106 -21.78 2.01 -9.86
C GLU A 106 -22.05 0.77 -9.01
N VAL A 107 -21.22 -0.27 -9.08
CA VAL A 107 -21.43 -1.46 -8.24
C VAL A 107 -21.27 -1.20 -6.74
N ASN A 108 -20.69 -0.06 -6.35
CA ASN A 108 -20.59 0.40 -4.96
C ASN A 108 -21.57 1.52 -4.62
N ASP A 109 -22.37 1.99 -5.57
CA ASP A 109 -23.47 2.92 -5.34
C ASP A 109 -24.79 2.14 -5.23
N PRO A 110 -25.41 2.07 -4.03
CA PRO A 110 -26.69 1.39 -3.84
C PRO A 110 -27.82 1.93 -4.74
N LYS A 111 -27.69 3.16 -5.26
CA LYS A 111 -28.71 3.77 -6.13
C LYS A 111 -28.56 3.36 -7.60
N SER A 112 -27.40 2.84 -8.02
CA SER A 112 -27.14 2.50 -9.43
C SER A 112 -27.94 1.28 -9.90
N LYS A 113 -28.26 0.36 -8.97
CA LYS A 113 -28.84 -0.95 -9.23
C LYS A 113 -28.05 -1.82 -10.21
N ALA A 114 -26.78 -1.50 -10.48
CA ALA A 114 -25.96 -2.24 -11.46
C ALA A 114 -25.78 -3.72 -11.08
N LEU A 115 -25.51 -4.01 -9.79
CA LEU A 115 -25.43 -5.38 -9.29
C LEU A 115 -26.79 -6.08 -9.30
N GLU A 116 -27.87 -5.37 -8.95
CA GLU A 116 -29.22 -5.95 -8.93
C GLU A 116 -29.66 -6.36 -10.33
N ALA A 117 -29.43 -5.52 -11.33
CA ALA A 117 -29.73 -5.82 -12.74
C ALA A 117 -28.93 -7.03 -13.24
N ALA A 118 -27.65 -7.12 -12.86
CA ALA A 118 -26.81 -8.26 -13.21
C ALA A 118 -27.28 -9.56 -12.55
N GLN A 119 -27.64 -9.52 -11.27
CA GLN A 119 -28.20 -10.66 -10.53
C GLN A 119 -29.54 -11.12 -11.13
N GLN A 120 -30.43 -10.18 -11.44
CA GLN A 120 -31.71 -10.48 -12.09
C GLN A 120 -31.51 -11.19 -13.43
N GLU A 121 -30.52 -10.77 -14.21
CA GLU A 121 -30.23 -11.41 -15.50
C GLU A 121 -29.69 -12.84 -15.34
N ILE A 122 -28.84 -13.08 -14.34
CA ILE A 122 -28.40 -14.44 -14.00
C ILE A 122 -29.60 -15.31 -13.63
N ALA A 123 -30.44 -14.84 -12.70
CA ALA A 123 -31.63 -15.59 -12.27
C ALA A 123 -32.61 -15.84 -13.42
N ARG A 124 -32.73 -14.88 -14.36
CA ARG A 124 -33.54 -15.02 -15.57
C ARG A 124 -33.06 -16.17 -16.45
N CYS A 125 -31.77 -16.23 -16.75
CA CYS A 125 -31.19 -17.30 -17.56
C CYS A 125 -31.37 -18.67 -16.89
N LEU A 126 -31.10 -18.76 -15.58
CA LEU A 126 -31.27 -19.99 -14.80
C LEU A 126 -32.73 -20.45 -14.77
N ALA A 127 -33.68 -19.55 -14.55
CA ALA A 127 -35.10 -19.89 -14.51
C ALA A 127 -35.61 -20.36 -15.87
N TRP A 128 -35.23 -19.67 -16.94
CA TRP A 128 -35.62 -20.07 -18.28
C TRP A 128 -35.06 -21.44 -18.66
N GLU A 129 -33.78 -21.72 -18.36
CA GLU A 129 -33.18 -23.05 -18.58
C GLU A 129 -34.00 -24.18 -17.94
N ARG A 130 -34.70 -23.87 -16.85
CA ARG A 130 -35.53 -24.78 -16.06
C ARG A 130 -37.02 -24.74 -16.40
N GLY A 131 -37.44 -23.88 -17.33
CA GLY A 131 -38.86 -23.68 -17.66
C GLY A 131 -39.67 -23.01 -16.54
N GLU A 132 -38.99 -22.26 -15.65
CA GLU A 132 -39.58 -21.56 -14.51
C GLU A 132 -39.70 -20.05 -14.80
N GLU A 133 -40.60 -19.38 -14.08
CA GLU A 133 -40.69 -17.91 -14.08
C GLU A 133 -39.58 -17.32 -13.20
N PRO A 134 -38.86 -16.29 -13.67
CA PRO A 134 -37.73 -15.73 -12.93
C PRO A 134 -38.19 -14.94 -11.71
N PRO A 135 -37.50 -15.08 -10.56
CA PRO A 135 -37.79 -14.24 -9.40
C PRO A 135 -37.44 -12.78 -9.69
N THR A 136 -38.21 -11.86 -9.11
CA THR A 136 -38.06 -10.41 -9.35
C THR A 136 -37.62 -9.63 -8.12
N LYS A 137 -37.96 -10.12 -6.91
CA LYS A 137 -37.56 -9.49 -5.65
C LYS A 137 -36.08 -9.75 -5.37
N PRO A 138 -35.28 -8.74 -4.96
CA PRO A 138 -33.82 -8.88 -4.79
C PRO A 138 -33.38 -10.06 -3.91
N ASP A 139 -34.05 -10.31 -2.78
CA ASP A 139 -33.67 -11.42 -1.89
C ASP A 139 -34.02 -12.78 -2.52
N ALA A 140 -35.18 -12.90 -3.15
CA ALA A 140 -35.56 -14.11 -3.89
C ALA A 140 -34.62 -14.38 -5.08
N VAL A 141 -34.15 -13.33 -5.76
CA VAL A 141 -33.15 -13.44 -6.82
C VAL A 141 -31.84 -14.02 -6.27
N ARG A 142 -31.35 -13.51 -5.15
CA ARG A 142 -30.10 -14.01 -4.53
C ARG A 142 -30.22 -15.45 -4.04
N GLU A 143 -31.33 -15.79 -3.40
CA GLU A 143 -31.62 -17.18 -2.99
C GLU A 143 -31.68 -18.12 -4.18
N TYR A 144 -32.29 -17.68 -5.28
CA TYR A 144 -32.38 -18.46 -6.51
C TYR A 144 -31.01 -18.69 -7.15
N ILE A 145 -30.17 -17.65 -7.24
CA ILE A 145 -28.79 -17.77 -7.71
C ILE A 145 -28.00 -18.73 -6.82
N ALA A 146 -28.05 -18.56 -5.50
CA ALA A 146 -27.33 -19.43 -4.56
C ALA A 146 -27.76 -20.90 -4.66
N LYS A 147 -29.02 -21.17 -5.02
CA LYS A 147 -29.56 -22.52 -5.15
C LYS A 147 -29.20 -23.19 -6.48
N TYR A 148 -29.19 -22.44 -7.58
CA TYR A 148 -29.17 -23.02 -8.94
C TYR A 148 -27.95 -22.63 -9.79
N ALA A 149 -27.23 -21.56 -9.45
CA ALA A 149 -26.02 -21.19 -10.16
C ALA A 149 -24.88 -22.17 -9.83
N PRO A 150 -24.02 -22.51 -10.80
CA PRO A 150 -22.84 -23.32 -10.51
C PRO A 150 -21.86 -22.55 -9.61
N PRO A 151 -21.16 -23.23 -8.68
CA PRO A 151 -20.16 -22.59 -7.85
C PRO A 151 -18.94 -22.17 -8.68
N VAL A 152 -18.26 -21.12 -8.24
CA VAL A 152 -17.03 -20.62 -8.84
C VAL A 152 -15.84 -21.15 -8.05
N TYR A 153 -14.90 -21.81 -8.74
CA TYR A 153 -13.66 -22.30 -8.15
C TYR A 153 -12.45 -21.54 -8.72
N ASP A 154 -11.68 -20.87 -7.87
CA ASP A 154 -10.43 -20.21 -8.23
C ASP A 154 -9.25 -20.81 -7.44
N PRO A 155 -8.53 -21.80 -7.99
CA PRO A 155 -7.44 -22.46 -7.29
C PRO A 155 -6.16 -21.63 -7.17
N PHE A 156 -6.12 -20.46 -7.82
CA PHE A 156 -4.98 -19.54 -7.85
C PHE A 156 -5.46 -18.11 -7.60
N ALA A 157 -6.22 -17.95 -6.51
CA ALA A 157 -6.99 -16.74 -6.27
C ALA A 157 -6.14 -15.49 -6.09
N GLY A 158 -4.88 -15.64 -5.66
CA GLY A 158 -3.97 -14.53 -5.46
C GLY A 158 -4.59 -13.46 -4.57
N GLY A 159 -4.85 -12.27 -5.12
CA GLY A 159 -5.50 -11.17 -4.39
C GLY A 159 -7.02 -11.28 -4.21
N GLY A 160 -7.66 -12.35 -4.67
CA GLY A 160 -9.08 -12.64 -4.44
C GLY A 160 -10.07 -11.90 -5.36
N SER A 161 -9.62 -11.39 -6.51
CA SER A 161 -10.47 -10.63 -7.44
C SER A 161 -11.68 -11.44 -7.96
N ILE A 162 -11.47 -12.69 -8.38
CA ILE A 162 -12.55 -13.56 -8.90
C ILE A 162 -13.52 -13.94 -7.78
N PRO A 163 -13.09 -14.52 -6.64
CA PRO A 163 -14.02 -14.94 -5.61
C PRO A 163 -14.78 -13.77 -4.96
N LEU A 164 -14.17 -12.58 -4.85
CA LEU A 164 -14.89 -11.36 -4.42
C LEU A 164 -16.06 -11.04 -5.36
N GLU A 165 -15.80 -10.97 -6.66
CA GLU A 165 -16.83 -10.57 -7.63
C GLU A 165 -17.88 -11.66 -7.82
N ALA A 166 -17.51 -12.94 -7.66
CA ALA A 166 -18.45 -14.04 -7.61
C ALA A 166 -19.44 -13.89 -6.44
N GLN A 167 -18.95 -13.62 -5.23
CA GLN A 167 -19.80 -13.38 -4.06
C GLN A 167 -20.74 -12.17 -4.27
N ARG A 168 -20.26 -11.10 -4.92
CA ARG A 168 -21.08 -9.92 -5.23
C ARG A 168 -22.18 -10.21 -6.25
N LEU A 169 -21.96 -11.14 -7.16
CA LEU A 169 -22.99 -11.65 -8.08
C LEU A 169 -23.95 -12.65 -7.42
N GLY A 170 -23.75 -13.01 -6.16
CA GLY A 170 -24.59 -13.97 -5.43
C GLY A 170 -24.16 -15.42 -5.62
N LEU A 171 -23.00 -15.67 -6.23
CA LEU A 171 -22.47 -17.00 -6.49
C LEU A 171 -21.74 -17.55 -5.26
N GLU A 172 -21.84 -18.86 -5.06
CA GLU A 172 -20.95 -19.57 -4.16
C GLU A 172 -19.53 -19.57 -4.74
N ALA A 173 -18.54 -19.14 -3.95
CA ALA A 173 -17.17 -18.98 -4.39
C ALA A 173 -16.20 -19.72 -3.48
N HIS A 174 -15.36 -20.55 -4.09
CA HIS A 174 -14.30 -21.33 -3.45
C HIS A 174 -12.96 -20.87 -3.98
N ALA A 175 -12.05 -20.53 -3.09
CA ALA A 175 -10.75 -19.96 -3.43
C ALA A 175 -9.64 -20.68 -2.68
N SER A 176 -8.53 -20.96 -3.37
CA SER A 176 -7.31 -21.43 -2.74
C SER A 176 -6.09 -20.70 -3.29
N ASP A 177 -5.02 -20.68 -2.50
CA ASP A 177 -3.70 -20.26 -2.95
C ASP A 177 -2.64 -20.96 -2.08
N LEU A 178 -1.47 -21.22 -2.65
CA LEU A 178 -0.34 -21.79 -1.90
C LEU A 178 0.32 -20.71 -1.03
N ASN A 179 0.23 -19.45 -1.42
CA ASN A 179 0.86 -18.35 -0.71
C ASN A 179 -0.01 -17.91 0.48
N PRO A 180 0.48 -17.98 1.73
CA PRO A 180 -0.30 -17.62 2.91
C PRO A 180 -0.73 -16.14 2.93
N VAL A 181 0.03 -15.25 2.29
CA VAL A 181 -0.36 -13.83 2.14
C VAL A 181 -1.56 -13.68 1.23
N ALA A 182 -1.61 -14.42 0.12
CA ALA A 182 -2.78 -14.46 -0.75
C ALA A 182 -4.01 -14.97 0.01
N VAL A 183 -3.87 -16.09 0.73
CA VAL A 183 -4.96 -16.65 1.56
C VAL A 183 -5.47 -15.63 2.58
N LEU A 184 -4.56 -14.93 3.27
CA LEU A 184 -4.94 -13.90 4.24
C LEU A 184 -5.71 -12.74 3.60
N ILE A 185 -5.27 -12.27 2.42
CA ILE A 185 -5.99 -11.23 1.66
C ILE A 185 -7.40 -11.70 1.30
N ASN A 186 -7.56 -12.95 0.83
CA ASN A 186 -8.86 -13.50 0.49
C ASN A 186 -9.77 -13.56 1.73
N LYS A 187 -9.26 -14.05 2.86
CA LYS A 187 -10.00 -14.09 4.13
C LYS A 187 -10.46 -12.69 4.55
N ALA A 188 -9.55 -11.73 4.55
CA ALA A 188 -9.85 -10.34 4.93
C ALA A 188 -10.83 -9.65 3.97
N LEU A 189 -10.87 -10.04 2.70
CA LEU A 189 -11.73 -9.44 1.69
C LEU A 189 -13.12 -10.08 1.61
N ILE A 190 -13.22 -11.39 1.85
CA ILE A 190 -14.37 -12.21 1.45
C ILE A 190 -15.00 -12.94 2.65
N GLU A 191 -14.20 -13.45 3.58
CA GLU A 191 -14.66 -14.33 4.67
C GLU A 191 -14.97 -13.57 5.96
N ILE A 192 -14.11 -12.63 6.34
CA ILE A 192 -14.23 -11.86 7.60
C ILE A 192 -15.40 -10.87 7.55
N PRO A 193 -15.56 -10.01 6.51
CA PRO A 193 -16.61 -8.98 6.54
C PRO A 193 -18.04 -9.51 6.69
N PRO A 194 -18.46 -10.61 6.02
CA PRO A 194 -19.80 -11.16 6.18
C PRO A 194 -20.11 -11.68 7.58
N LYS A 195 -19.12 -12.19 8.33
CA LYS A 195 -19.31 -12.70 9.71
C LYS A 195 -19.81 -11.63 10.68
N PHE A 196 -19.42 -10.37 10.44
CA PHE A 196 -19.73 -9.23 11.30
C PHE A 196 -20.62 -8.20 10.59
N LYS A 197 -21.35 -8.65 9.56
CA LYS A 197 -22.24 -7.81 8.76
C LYS A 197 -23.34 -7.19 9.64
N ASP A 198 -23.60 -5.91 9.39
CA ASP A 198 -24.66 -5.10 10.03
C ASP A 198 -24.52 -4.98 11.57
N GLN A 199 -23.36 -5.38 12.13
CA GLN A 199 -23.10 -5.25 13.55
C GLN A 199 -22.58 -3.84 13.91
N PRO A 200 -22.97 -3.28 15.06
CA PRO A 200 -22.41 -2.04 15.58
C PRO A 200 -20.96 -2.23 16.06
N PRO A 201 -20.09 -1.22 15.94
CA PRO A 201 -18.71 -1.27 16.45
C PRO A 201 -18.69 -1.42 17.96
N VAL A 202 -17.73 -2.15 18.52
CA VAL A 202 -17.58 -2.42 19.95
C VAL A 202 -16.83 -1.32 20.70
N ASN A 203 -16.10 -0.43 20.01
CA ASN A 203 -15.29 0.58 20.68
C ASN A 203 -16.10 1.55 21.58
N PRO A 204 -15.52 2.00 22.70
CA PRO A 204 -16.20 2.89 23.65
C PRO A 204 -16.68 4.22 23.05
N GLU A 205 -15.95 4.81 22.11
CA GLU A 205 -16.30 6.12 21.53
C GLU A 205 -17.60 6.05 20.71
N ASN A 206 -17.74 5.04 19.85
CA ASN A 206 -18.95 4.83 19.07
C ASN A 206 -20.12 4.37 19.94
N ARG A 207 -19.88 3.54 20.96
CA ARG A 207 -20.93 3.08 21.88
C ARG A 207 -21.51 4.21 22.74
N ARG A 208 -20.76 5.27 23.00
CA ARG A 208 -21.26 6.48 23.72
C ARG A 208 -22.14 7.38 22.85
N LYS A 209 -22.02 7.33 21.53
CA LYS A 209 -22.80 8.19 20.62
C LYS A 209 -24.23 7.68 20.50
N LYS A 210 -25.16 8.33 21.21
CA LYS A 210 -26.61 8.09 21.06
C LYS A 210 -27.07 8.53 19.66
N GLY A 211 -27.79 7.68 18.93
CA GLY A 211 -28.50 8.06 17.69
C GLY A 211 -27.94 7.53 16.36
N MET A 212 -26.85 6.75 16.34
CA MET A 212 -26.45 6.00 15.12
C MET A 212 -27.18 4.66 15.06
N SER A 213 -28.36 4.63 14.44
CA SER A 213 -29.27 3.48 14.49
C SER A 213 -29.13 2.46 13.34
N SER A 214 -28.23 2.66 12.37
CA SER A 214 -28.04 1.65 11.32
C SER A 214 -26.60 1.60 10.82
N TRP A 215 -25.86 0.60 11.28
CA TRP A 215 -24.60 0.17 10.67
C TRP A 215 -24.93 -0.83 9.56
N LYS A 216 -24.44 -0.58 8.34
CA LYS A 216 -24.71 -1.44 7.18
C LYS A 216 -23.45 -2.11 6.68
N GLY A 217 -23.53 -3.37 6.30
CA GLY A 217 -22.39 -4.16 5.84
C GLY A 217 -21.30 -4.23 6.91
N ALA A 218 -20.04 -4.05 6.49
CA ALA A 218 -18.89 -4.09 7.40
C ALA A 218 -18.55 -2.73 8.04
N GLN A 219 -19.47 -1.76 8.05
CA GLN A 219 -19.19 -0.41 8.56
C GLN A 219 -18.80 -0.39 10.05
N GLY A 220 -19.40 -1.26 10.88
CA GLY A 220 -19.04 -1.37 12.30
C GLY A 220 -17.62 -1.87 12.49
N LEU A 221 -17.27 -3.00 11.88
CA LEU A 221 -15.91 -3.54 11.89
C LEU A 221 -14.89 -2.51 11.36
N ALA A 222 -15.19 -1.83 10.25
CA ALA A 222 -14.31 -0.79 9.70
C ALA A 222 -14.17 0.42 10.64
N ALA A 223 -15.17 0.75 11.46
CA ALA A 223 -15.05 1.80 12.46
C ALA A 223 -14.13 1.37 13.61
N ASP A 224 -14.23 0.12 14.06
CA ASP A 224 -13.33 -0.42 15.09
C ASP A 224 -11.89 -0.54 14.60
N VAL A 225 -11.65 -1.03 13.37
CA VAL A 225 -10.30 -1.06 12.79
C VAL A 225 -9.66 0.33 12.79
N ARG A 226 -10.41 1.38 12.45
CA ARG A 226 -9.91 2.77 12.53
C ARG A 226 -9.68 3.23 13.97
N TYR A 227 -10.57 2.87 14.89
CA TYR A 227 -10.44 3.22 16.30
C TYR A 227 -9.18 2.61 16.91
N TYR A 228 -9.03 1.28 16.82
CA TYR A 228 -7.87 0.58 17.38
C TYR A 228 -6.59 0.93 16.65
N GLY A 229 -6.63 1.20 15.35
CA GLY A 229 -5.46 1.71 14.63
C GLY A 229 -5.03 3.11 15.06
N LYS A 230 -5.98 4.02 15.36
CA LYS A 230 -5.66 5.31 15.98
C LYS A 230 -5.07 5.11 17.38
N TRP A 231 -5.69 4.26 18.20
CA TRP A 231 -5.20 3.92 19.53
C TRP A 231 -3.75 3.39 19.48
N MET A 232 -3.46 2.44 18.59
CA MET A 232 -2.11 1.92 18.38
C MET A 232 -1.12 3.02 18.00
N ARG A 233 -1.50 3.93 17.08
CA ARG A 233 -0.65 5.06 16.69
C ARG A 233 -0.34 5.96 17.89
N ASP A 234 -1.33 6.25 18.71
CA ASP A 234 -1.18 7.14 19.87
C ASP A 234 -0.34 6.48 20.97
N GLU A 235 -0.53 5.18 21.24
CA GLU A 235 0.30 4.41 22.17
C GLU A 235 1.74 4.26 21.68
N ALA A 236 1.95 3.99 20.39
CA ALA A 236 3.28 3.97 19.80
C ALA A 236 3.97 5.32 19.96
N PHE A 237 3.26 6.43 19.72
CA PHE A 237 3.84 7.77 19.90
C PHE A 237 4.25 8.04 21.36
N LYS A 238 3.50 7.54 22.35
CA LYS A 238 3.91 7.63 23.76
C LYS A 238 5.20 6.85 24.04
N ARG A 239 5.34 5.64 23.48
CA ARG A 239 6.49 4.75 23.71
C ARG A 239 7.76 5.22 23.00
N ILE A 240 7.63 5.63 21.74
CA ILE A 240 8.78 5.85 20.84
C ILE A 240 8.78 7.22 20.14
N GLY A 241 7.84 8.12 20.44
CA GLY A 241 7.75 9.44 19.80
C GLY A 241 8.98 10.32 20.04
N HIS A 242 9.74 10.06 21.10
CA HIS A 242 11.03 10.72 21.37
C HIS A 242 12.10 10.44 20.30
N LEU A 243 11.98 9.33 19.53
CA LEU A 243 12.85 9.02 18.40
C LEU A 243 12.48 9.79 17.11
N TYR A 244 11.37 10.54 17.15
CA TYR A 244 10.79 11.29 16.04
C TYR A 244 10.65 12.78 16.41
N PRO A 245 11.78 13.48 16.66
CA PRO A 245 11.76 14.87 17.09
C PRO A 245 11.18 15.77 15.99
N LYS A 246 10.52 16.84 16.44
CA LYS A 246 10.23 17.98 15.57
C LYS A 246 11.51 18.72 15.24
N VAL A 247 11.48 19.55 14.20
CA VAL A 247 12.60 20.40 13.82
C VAL A 247 12.19 21.87 13.93
N LYS A 248 13.12 22.71 14.39
CA LYS A 248 12.93 24.16 14.38
C LYS A 248 13.04 24.69 12.96
N LEU A 249 12.05 25.45 12.53
CA LEU A 249 12.05 26.10 11.22
C LEU A 249 12.84 27.41 11.30
N PRO A 250 13.74 27.68 10.33
CA PRO A 250 14.27 29.03 10.12
C PRO A 250 13.15 30.06 9.90
N GLU A 251 13.42 31.33 10.22
CA GLU A 251 12.43 32.42 10.08
C GLU A 251 11.91 32.55 8.64
N GLU A 252 12.77 32.32 7.65
CA GLU A 252 12.42 32.34 6.22
C GLU A 252 11.32 31.32 5.85
N TYR A 253 11.19 30.24 6.63
CA TYR A 253 10.14 29.22 6.47
C TYR A 253 8.96 29.38 7.44
N GLY A 254 8.94 30.49 8.19
CA GLY A 254 7.84 30.87 9.08
C GLY A 254 8.09 30.67 10.57
N GLY A 255 9.30 30.24 10.97
CA GLY A 255 9.66 30.02 12.37
C GLY A 255 8.88 28.91 13.07
N GLY A 256 9.21 28.66 14.34
CA GLY A 256 8.53 27.66 15.18
C GLY A 256 9.02 26.23 14.96
N GLU A 257 8.17 25.25 15.29
CA GLU A 257 8.48 23.82 15.14
C GLU A 257 7.61 23.16 14.06
N ALA A 258 8.21 22.24 13.31
CA ALA A 258 7.52 21.43 12.31
C ALA A 258 7.72 19.93 12.54
N THR A 259 6.70 19.16 12.20
CA THR A 259 6.81 17.70 12.15
C THR A 259 7.61 17.29 10.93
N VAL A 260 8.67 16.50 11.16
CA VAL A 260 9.47 15.91 10.07
C VAL A 260 8.65 14.87 9.33
N ILE A 261 8.69 14.90 8.01
CA ILE A 261 8.05 13.92 7.11
C ILE A 261 9.00 12.77 6.84
N ALA A 262 10.25 13.07 6.52
CA ALA A 262 11.27 12.07 6.23
C ALA A 262 12.67 12.60 6.51
N TRP A 263 13.57 11.69 6.87
CA TRP A 263 15.01 11.89 6.88
C TRP A 263 15.59 11.22 5.65
N LEU A 264 16.35 11.95 4.84
CA LEU A 264 17.07 11.38 3.71
C LEU A 264 18.50 11.08 4.14
N TRP A 265 18.92 9.84 3.97
CA TRP A 265 20.22 9.34 4.39
C TRP A 265 21.04 8.91 3.19
N ALA A 266 22.35 9.12 3.25
CA ALA A 266 23.31 8.55 2.31
C ALA A 266 24.09 7.43 3.00
N ARG A 267 24.24 6.28 2.35
CA ARG A 267 25.24 5.28 2.75
C ARG A 267 26.64 5.82 2.49
N THR A 268 27.62 5.50 3.32
CA THR A 268 28.98 6.02 3.20
C THR A 268 30.01 4.90 3.08
N VAL A 269 31.13 5.19 2.43
CA VAL A 269 32.28 4.28 2.33
C VAL A 269 33.58 5.09 2.37
N LYS A 270 34.64 4.52 2.94
CA LYS A 270 35.95 5.15 2.94
C LYS A 270 36.51 5.24 1.52
N CYS A 271 37.00 6.41 1.12
CA CYS A 271 37.72 6.58 -0.14
C CYS A 271 38.99 5.71 -0.15
N PRO A 272 39.24 4.90 -1.19
CA PRO A 272 40.41 4.02 -1.26
C PRO A 272 41.72 4.77 -1.51
N ASN A 273 41.66 6.04 -1.94
CA ASN A 273 42.85 6.87 -2.09
C ASN A 273 43.40 7.23 -0.69
N PRO A 274 44.60 6.75 -0.32
CA PRO A 274 45.14 6.96 1.03
C PRO A 274 45.39 8.43 1.37
N ALA A 275 45.66 9.28 0.37
CA ALA A 275 45.84 10.72 0.58
C ALA A 275 44.51 11.45 0.84
N CYS A 276 43.39 10.83 0.49
CA CYS A 276 42.05 11.37 0.74
C CYS A 276 41.44 10.73 2.00
N GLY A 277 41.15 9.44 1.95
CA GLY A 277 40.60 8.68 3.08
C GLY A 277 39.25 9.16 3.63
N CYS A 278 38.59 10.14 2.98
CA CYS A 278 37.32 10.69 3.45
C CYS A 278 36.23 9.62 3.48
N GLN A 279 35.27 9.77 4.41
CA GLN A 279 34.03 9.02 4.33
C GLN A 279 33.14 9.65 3.27
N MET A 280 33.13 9.07 2.07
CA MET A 280 32.36 9.60 0.96
C MET A 280 30.94 9.03 0.92
N PRO A 281 29.93 9.86 0.61
CA PRO A 281 28.57 9.39 0.46
C PRO A 281 28.38 8.69 -0.88
N LEU A 282 27.52 7.68 -0.89
CA LEU A 282 27.01 6.98 -2.07
C LEU A 282 25.60 7.50 -2.33
N VAL A 283 25.46 8.38 -3.32
CA VAL A 283 24.21 9.05 -3.66
C VAL A 283 23.98 8.94 -5.15
N ARG A 284 22.78 8.51 -5.55
CA ARG A 284 22.40 8.41 -6.96
C ARG A 284 22.06 9.77 -7.56
N SER A 285 21.40 10.63 -6.80
CA SER A 285 21.02 11.97 -7.24
C SER A 285 20.88 12.89 -6.04
N PHE A 286 21.45 14.09 -6.13
CA PHE A 286 21.28 15.14 -5.13
C PHE A 286 20.03 16.00 -5.34
N GLN A 287 19.18 15.67 -6.32
CA GLN A 287 17.93 16.39 -6.57
C GLN A 287 16.88 16.03 -5.52
N LEU A 288 16.23 17.03 -4.92
CA LEU A 288 15.17 16.84 -3.92
C LEU A 288 13.78 17.11 -4.47
N SER A 289 13.61 18.17 -5.27
CA SER A 289 12.35 18.53 -5.93
C SER A 289 12.62 18.98 -7.35
N THR A 290 11.82 18.51 -8.31
CA THR A 290 11.81 19.01 -9.69
C THR A 290 10.55 19.79 -10.05
N LYS A 291 9.74 20.18 -9.05
CA LYS A 291 8.51 20.93 -9.29
C LYS A 291 8.86 22.38 -9.62
N LYS A 292 8.27 22.88 -10.71
CA LYS A 292 8.52 24.24 -11.20
C LYS A 292 8.24 25.29 -10.12
N GLY A 293 9.23 26.15 -9.85
CA GLY A 293 9.17 27.21 -8.83
C GLY A 293 9.34 26.72 -7.39
N LYS A 294 9.71 25.45 -7.19
CA LYS A 294 9.99 24.81 -5.89
C LYS A 294 11.15 23.83 -6.01
N GLU A 295 12.08 24.11 -6.91
CA GLU A 295 13.27 23.31 -7.14
C GLU A 295 14.15 23.34 -5.90
N ALA A 296 14.67 22.17 -5.52
CA ALA A 296 15.55 22.00 -4.38
C ALA A 296 16.55 20.88 -4.63
N TRP A 297 17.78 21.04 -4.14
CA TRP A 297 18.87 20.07 -4.24
C TRP A 297 19.78 20.12 -3.02
N VAL A 298 20.69 19.16 -2.93
CA VAL A 298 21.73 19.07 -1.91
C VAL A 298 23.08 19.33 -2.53
N GLU A 299 23.95 20.07 -1.85
CA GLU A 299 25.35 20.22 -2.21
C GLU A 299 26.24 19.52 -1.17
N PRO A 300 27.12 18.59 -1.59
CA PRO A 300 28.15 18.04 -0.72
C PRO A 300 29.30 19.04 -0.60
N ILE A 301 29.47 19.61 0.59
CA ILE A 301 30.53 20.57 0.91
C ILE A 301 31.68 19.83 1.60
N VAL A 302 32.87 19.88 0.97
CA VAL A 302 34.10 19.32 1.52
C VAL A 302 34.76 20.34 2.44
N TYR A 303 35.22 19.91 3.62
CA TYR A 303 35.97 20.73 4.54
C TYR A 303 37.07 19.92 5.23
N ASN A 304 38.12 20.60 5.68
CA ASN A 304 39.17 19.99 6.50
C ASN A 304 38.76 20.06 7.97
N GLN A 305 38.94 18.97 8.72
CA GLN A 305 38.68 18.98 10.15
C GLN A 305 39.85 19.65 10.88
N ASP A 306 39.56 20.72 11.62
CA ASP A 306 40.49 21.23 12.63
C ASP A 306 40.41 20.31 13.86
N THR A 307 41.57 19.92 14.39
CA THR A 307 41.78 18.92 15.47
C THR A 307 41.06 19.18 16.80
N LYS A 308 40.22 20.23 16.90
CA LYS A 308 39.55 20.67 18.13
C LYS A 308 38.04 20.44 18.19
N GLU A 309 37.38 20.06 17.11
CA GLU A 309 35.96 19.70 17.15
C GLU A 309 35.82 18.17 17.31
N ALA A 310 35.48 17.77 18.53
CA ALA A 310 35.36 16.39 18.97
C ALA A 310 34.10 15.72 18.41
N ASP A 311 34.24 14.94 17.33
CA ASP A 311 33.73 13.56 17.19
C ASP A 311 34.38 12.89 15.95
N SER A 312 35.70 12.72 16.00
CA SER A 312 36.53 12.26 14.87
C SER A 312 36.44 10.76 14.57
N SER A 313 35.49 10.03 15.17
CA SER A 313 35.31 8.59 14.91
C SER A 313 34.41 8.30 13.71
N ARG A 314 33.52 9.25 13.34
CA ARG A 314 32.45 9.03 12.35
C ARG A 314 32.72 9.63 10.96
N LEU A 315 33.59 10.63 10.86
CA LEU A 315 33.82 11.43 9.65
C LEU A 315 35.10 11.07 8.87
N GLY A 316 35.78 9.99 9.25
CA GLY A 316 37.14 9.68 8.78
C GLY A 316 38.16 10.00 9.88
N GLY A 317 39.31 9.35 9.87
CA GLY A 317 40.34 9.57 10.90
C GLY A 317 40.77 11.03 10.97
N SER A 318 41.42 11.45 12.06
CA SER A 318 41.62 12.87 12.44
C SER A 318 42.36 13.78 11.45
N ASN A 319 42.76 13.30 10.27
CA ASN A 319 43.43 14.03 9.19
C ASN A 319 42.76 13.87 7.80
N SER A 320 41.60 13.21 7.70
CA SER A 320 40.89 13.06 6.43
C SER A 320 39.89 14.20 6.20
N PRO A 321 39.71 14.69 4.96
CA PRO A 321 38.64 15.64 4.65
C PRO A 321 37.26 15.07 5.01
N ALA A 322 36.39 15.91 5.55
CA ALA A 322 35.03 15.57 5.90
C ALA A 322 34.05 16.20 4.89
N ILE A 323 32.85 15.61 4.80
CA ILE A 323 31.79 16.07 3.91
C ILE A 323 30.57 16.40 4.76
N ARG A 324 30.00 17.60 4.56
CA ARG A 324 28.70 18.00 5.10
C ARG A 324 27.76 18.32 3.95
N PHE A 325 26.46 18.26 4.21
CA PHE A 325 25.45 18.57 3.20
C PHE A 325 24.80 19.91 3.47
N GLU A 326 24.56 20.68 2.41
CA GLU A 326 23.76 21.89 2.44
C GLU A 326 22.59 21.78 1.47
N VAL A 327 21.39 22.11 1.92
CA VAL A 327 20.24 22.23 1.05
C VAL A 327 20.27 23.59 0.34
N LYS A 328 19.99 23.58 -0.96
CA LYS A 328 19.79 24.76 -1.79
C LYS A 328 18.40 24.72 -2.43
N THR A 329 17.81 25.88 -2.65
CA THR A 329 16.49 26.06 -3.26
C THR A 329 16.51 27.19 -4.29
N GLY A 330 15.64 27.12 -5.30
CA GLY A 330 15.48 28.18 -6.30
C GLY A 330 16.13 27.84 -7.63
N GLU A 331 16.71 28.84 -8.30
CA GLU A 331 17.36 28.65 -9.59
C GLU A 331 18.75 28.01 -9.41
N GLY A 332 18.95 26.85 -10.04
CA GLY A 332 20.22 26.15 -10.01
C GLY A 332 20.08 24.73 -10.55
N LYS A 333 21.22 24.02 -10.61
CA LYS A 333 21.28 22.63 -11.06
C LYS A 333 21.89 21.79 -9.95
N ALA A 334 21.21 20.71 -9.59
CA ALA A 334 21.76 19.74 -8.65
C ALA A 334 23.12 19.21 -9.15
N PRO A 335 24.11 19.05 -8.26
CA PRO A 335 25.34 18.36 -8.61
C PRO A 335 25.06 16.91 -9.02
N GLU A 336 25.98 16.32 -9.79
CA GLU A 336 25.88 14.90 -10.13
C GLU A 336 26.01 14.03 -8.89
N GLY A 337 25.25 12.93 -8.84
CA GLY A 337 25.36 11.95 -7.76
C GLY A 337 26.75 11.28 -7.77
N THR A 338 27.22 10.87 -6.60
CA THR A 338 28.52 10.19 -6.48
C THR A 338 28.50 8.79 -7.09
N VAL A 339 27.35 8.12 -7.18
CA VAL A 339 27.22 6.81 -7.83
C VAL A 339 26.92 6.99 -9.32
N ILE A 340 27.90 6.66 -10.16
CA ILE A 340 27.82 6.80 -11.62
C ILE A 340 27.36 5.49 -12.22
N THR A 341 26.25 5.54 -12.95
CA THR A 341 25.63 4.36 -13.57
C THR A 341 26.65 3.53 -14.36
N ARG A 342 26.70 2.23 -14.03
CA ARG A 342 27.53 1.17 -14.65
C ARG A 342 29.04 1.22 -14.40
N LYS A 343 29.60 2.26 -13.78
CA LYS A 343 31.05 2.40 -13.56
C LYS A 343 31.50 2.33 -12.10
N GLY A 344 30.58 2.51 -11.14
CA GLY A 344 30.89 2.52 -9.71
C GLY A 344 30.53 3.86 -9.07
N ALA A 345 31.42 4.43 -8.27
CA ALA A 345 31.25 5.76 -7.67
C ALA A 345 32.49 6.65 -7.88
N LEU A 346 32.33 7.97 -7.80
CA LEU A 346 33.42 8.94 -7.74
C LEU A 346 33.44 9.62 -6.37
N CYS A 347 34.63 9.76 -5.80
CA CYS A 347 34.81 10.55 -4.59
C CYS A 347 34.55 12.03 -4.89
N PRO A 348 33.63 12.71 -4.18
CA PRO A 348 33.33 14.12 -4.43
C PRO A 348 34.48 15.06 -4.01
N ASN A 349 35.44 14.59 -3.20
CA ASN A 349 36.62 15.37 -2.81
C ASN A 349 37.77 15.25 -3.83
N CYS A 350 38.24 14.02 -4.08
CA CYS A 350 39.46 13.80 -4.86
C CYS A 350 39.21 13.17 -6.25
N SER A 351 37.95 13.00 -6.65
CA SER A 351 37.54 12.41 -7.94
C SER A 351 38.08 11.00 -8.19
N THR A 352 38.57 10.30 -7.16
CA THR A 352 39.05 8.92 -7.29
C THR A 352 37.86 8.00 -7.63
N PRO A 353 37.98 7.14 -8.67
CA PRO A 353 36.96 6.17 -9.01
C PRO A 353 36.99 4.94 -8.08
N LEU A 354 35.82 4.61 -7.54
CA LEU A 354 35.56 3.41 -6.74
C LEU A 354 34.78 2.41 -7.59
N GLN A 355 35.38 1.27 -7.87
CA GLN A 355 34.69 0.17 -8.56
C GLN A 355 33.67 -0.49 -7.61
N PHE A 356 32.58 -1.05 -8.16
CA PHE A 356 31.59 -1.76 -7.34
C PHE A 356 32.18 -2.93 -6.56
N GLU A 357 33.26 -3.55 -7.06
CA GLU A 357 33.90 -4.65 -6.33
C GLU A 357 34.50 -4.19 -4.99
N TYR A 358 35.11 -3.01 -4.95
CA TYR A 358 35.57 -2.38 -3.72
C TYR A 358 34.40 -2.05 -2.79
N ILE A 359 33.32 -1.46 -3.31
CA ILE A 359 32.13 -1.13 -2.50
C ILE A 359 31.51 -2.40 -1.89
N ARG A 360 31.49 -3.51 -2.65
CA ARG A 360 31.02 -4.82 -2.15
C ARG A 360 31.98 -5.42 -1.12
N SER A 361 33.30 -5.28 -1.27
CA SER A 361 34.25 -5.76 -0.25
C SER A 361 34.10 -4.99 1.06
N GLU A 362 33.92 -3.67 0.98
CA GLU A 362 33.65 -2.83 2.16
C GLU A 362 32.33 -3.22 2.83
N GLY A 363 31.26 -3.38 2.04
CA GLY A 363 29.96 -3.83 2.53
C GLY A 363 30.02 -5.20 3.21
N ARG A 364 30.61 -6.21 2.56
CA ARG A 364 30.80 -7.56 3.13
C ARG A 364 31.65 -7.55 4.41
N SER A 365 32.48 -6.53 4.59
CA SER A 365 33.29 -6.36 5.80
C SER A 365 32.61 -5.48 6.87
N GLY A 366 31.35 -5.10 6.69
CA GLY A 366 30.61 -4.25 7.64
C GLY A 366 31.08 -2.80 7.70
N ARG A 367 31.77 -2.30 6.66
CA ARG A 367 32.37 -0.95 6.63
C ARG A 367 31.57 0.08 5.83
N ILE A 368 30.31 -0.22 5.49
CA ILE A 368 29.39 0.78 4.93
C ILE A 368 28.70 1.50 6.09
N GLY A 369 28.90 2.81 6.17
CA GLY A 369 28.26 3.67 7.16
C GLY A 369 26.99 4.35 6.61
N GLN A 370 26.50 5.33 7.36
CA GLN A 370 25.39 6.20 6.97
C GLN A 370 25.60 7.62 7.49
N GLN A 371 25.08 8.61 6.78
CA GLN A 371 25.14 10.02 7.13
C GLN A 371 23.82 10.71 6.76
N LEU A 372 23.29 11.57 7.65
CA LEU A 372 22.07 12.33 7.38
C LEU A 372 22.34 13.39 6.30
N MET A 373 21.51 13.41 5.26
CA MET A 373 21.64 14.33 4.13
C MET A 373 20.62 15.46 4.16
N VAL A 374 19.36 15.17 4.49
CA VAL A 374 18.26 16.16 4.47
C VAL A 374 17.19 15.82 5.51
N ILE A 375 16.60 16.85 6.10
CA ILE A 375 15.36 16.76 6.87
C ILE A 375 14.22 17.36 6.03
N VAL A 376 13.19 16.57 5.74
CA VAL A 376 12.03 17.01 4.95
C VAL A 376 10.87 17.33 5.88
N VAL A 377 10.22 18.48 5.72
CA VAL A 377 9.09 18.92 6.54
C VAL A 377 7.91 19.40 5.68
N GLU A 378 6.72 19.45 6.28
CA GLU A 378 5.58 20.15 5.69
C GLU A 378 5.75 21.66 5.89
N GLY A 379 5.83 22.41 4.80
CA GLY A 379 5.83 23.88 4.81
C GLY A 379 4.48 24.45 4.38
N LYS A 380 4.29 25.76 4.58
CA LYS A 380 3.01 26.47 4.24
C LYS A 380 2.57 26.30 2.78
N LYS A 381 3.51 26.06 1.86
CA LYS A 381 3.26 25.91 0.42
C LYS A 381 3.82 24.58 -0.12
N GLY A 382 3.75 23.50 0.66
CA GLY A 382 4.25 22.17 0.27
C GLY A 382 5.57 21.82 0.98
N ARG A 383 6.32 20.85 0.45
CA ARG A 383 7.54 20.37 1.12
C ARG A 383 8.59 21.47 1.24
N THR A 384 9.18 21.56 2.44
CA THR A 384 10.38 22.34 2.72
C THR A 384 11.50 21.36 3.09
N TYR A 385 12.71 21.69 2.66
CA TYR A 385 13.91 20.87 2.82
C TYR A 385 14.90 21.63 3.70
N LEU A 386 15.42 20.99 4.74
CA LEU A 386 16.38 21.57 5.66
C LEU A 386 17.69 20.78 5.60
N SER A 387 18.80 21.50 5.73
CA SER A 387 20.13 20.91 5.93
C SER A 387 20.15 20.01 7.17
N PRO A 388 21.01 18.97 7.20
CA PRO A 388 21.05 18.03 8.31
C PRO A 388 21.47 18.73 9.61
N ASN A 389 20.89 18.27 10.71
CA ASN A 389 21.24 18.68 12.07
C ASN A 389 21.75 17.44 12.82
N GLN A 390 22.88 17.58 13.52
CA GLN A 390 23.50 16.54 14.34
C GLN A 390 22.53 15.94 15.37
N GLU A 391 21.69 16.75 16.01
CA GLU A 391 20.69 16.30 16.99
C GLU A 391 19.75 15.22 16.40
N HIS A 392 19.24 15.43 15.18
CA HIS A 392 18.34 14.47 14.54
C HIS A 392 19.06 13.17 14.17
N GLU A 393 20.33 13.26 13.79
CA GLU A 393 21.15 12.10 13.48
C GLU A 393 21.44 11.28 14.75
N GLU A 394 21.84 11.94 15.84
CA GLU A 394 22.08 11.30 17.14
C GLU A 394 20.83 10.62 17.68
N ILE A 395 19.66 11.27 17.62
CA ILE A 395 18.38 10.68 18.05
C ILE A 395 18.02 9.45 17.20
N ALA A 396 18.26 9.48 15.89
CA ALA A 396 18.00 8.32 15.04
C ALA A 396 18.94 7.14 15.36
N LEU A 397 20.21 7.43 15.66
CA LEU A 397 21.24 6.44 15.97
C LEU A 397 21.19 5.93 17.42
N SER A 398 20.49 6.62 18.32
CA SER A 398 20.35 6.19 19.73
C SER A 398 19.35 5.04 19.91
N ALA A 399 18.54 4.74 18.89
CA ALA A 399 17.57 3.65 18.92
C ALA A 399 18.25 2.29 19.13
N GLN A 400 17.73 1.49 20.06
CA GLN A 400 18.26 0.16 20.39
C GLN A 400 17.17 -0.90 20.21
N PRO A 401 17.17 -1.65 19.09
CA PRO A 401 16.23 -2.75 18.90
C PRO A 401 16.64 -3.95 19.75
N ASN A 402 15.67 -4.52 20.48
CA ASN A 402 15.86 -5.75 21.25
C ASN A 402 15.70 -7.03 20.40
N TRP A 403 15.21 -6.88 19.17
CA TRP A 403 14.95 -7.97 18.24
C TRP A 403 15.15 -7.51 16.80
N LYS A 404 15.57 -8.44 15.93
CA LYS A 404 15.65 -8.25 14.47
C LYS A 404 15.31 -9.55 13.73
N PRO A 405 14.73 -9.49 12.52
CA PRO A 405 14.43 -10.69 11.73
C PRO A 405 15.70 -11.32 11.16
N GLU A 406 15.84 -12.64 11.33
CA GLU A 406 17.05 -13.41 10.99
C GLU A 406 17.03 -14.10 9.62
N GLY A 407 15.88 -14.10 8.92
CA GLY A 407 15.74 -14.84 7.67
C GLY A 407 16.76 -14.41 6.60
N GLU A 408 17.50 -15.38 6.05
CA GLU A 408 18.49 -15.13 5.01
C GLU A 408 17.86 -14.73 3.67
N LEU A 409 18.46 -13.77 2.99
CA LEU A 409 18.12 -13.36 1.63
C LEU A 409 18.87 -14.23 0.60
N PRO A 410 18.26 -14.51 -0.58
CA PRO A 410 18.94 -15.23 -1.64
C PRO A 410 20.24 -14.56 -2.10
N ARG A 411 21.39 -15.21 -1.86
CA ARG A 411 22.73 -14.63 -2.12
C ARG A 411 23.10 -14.52 -3.60
N LYS A 412 22.58 -15.43 -4.44
CA LYS A 412 22.88 -15.50 -5.89
C LYS A 412 21.61 -15.36 -6.72
N HIS A 413 20.96 -14.19 -6.62
CA HIS A 413 19.74 -13.93 -7.37
C HIS A 413 19.70 -12.49 -7.89
N ARG A 414 19.37 -12.31 -9.18
CA ARG A 414 19.39 -10.99 -9.84
C ARG A 414 18.48 -9.95 -9.17
N ASN A 415 17.41 -10.42 -8.53
CA ASN A 415 16.44 -9.56 -7.85
C ASN A 415 16.80 -9.25 -6.38
N PHE A 416 17.85 -9.85 -5.82
CA PHE A 416 18.32 -9.59 -4.45
C PHE A 416 19.78 -9.14 -4.51
N GLN A 417 19.99 -7.82 -4.47
CA GLN A 417 21.35 -7.27 -4.63
C GLN A 417 22.00 -6.93 -3.29
N THR A 418 21.20 -6.72 -2.25
CA THR A 418 21.65 -6.31 -0.91
C THR A 418 22.64 -7.28 -0.24
N PRO A 419 22.58 -8.62 -0.43
CA PRO A 419 23.57 -9.52 0.20
C PRO A 419 25.00 -9.26 -0.29
N ALA A 420 25.17 -8.82 -1.54
CA ALA A 420 26.50 -8.50 -2.08
C ALA A 420 27.15 -7.28 -1.39
N TYR A 421 26.38 -6.50 -0.63
CA TYR A 421 26.81 -5.30 0.07
C TYR A 421 26.76 -5.46 1.60
N GLY A 422 26.79 -6.71 2.11
CA GLY A 422 26.85 -6.97 3.55
C GLY A 422 25.50 -6.94 4.26
N MET A 423 24.39 -7.03 3.53
CA MET A 423 23.04 -7.17 4.09
C MET A 423 22.45 -8.55 3.72
N PRO A 424 22.98 -9.65 4.27
CA PRO A 424 22.55 -11.00 3.93
C PRO A 424 21.21 -11.41 4.55
N ASN A 425 20.71 -10.73 5.58
CA ASN A 425 19.47 -11.08 6.27
C ASN A 425 18.38 -10.02 6.07
N LEU A 426 17.13 -10.39 6.31
CA LEU A 426 15.98 -9.48 6.27
C LEU A 426 16.15 -8.29 7.23
N GLY A 427 16.64 -8.53 8.44
CA GLY A 427 16.85 -7.48 9.44
C GLY A 427 17.88 -6.43 9.05
N ASP A 428 18.81 -6.77 8.16
CA ASP A 428 19.85 -5.85 7.70
C ASP A 428 19.30 -4.79 6.72
N LEU A 429 18.05 -4.92 6.29
CA LEU A 429 17.36 -3.97 5.42
C LEU A 429 16.73 -2.80 6.18
N PHE A 430 16.83 -2.76 7.51
CA PHE A 430 16.18 -1.77 8.36
C PHE A 430 17.21 -0.99 9.19
N THR A 431 16.91 0.28 9.47
CA THR A 431 17.64 1.03 10.49
C THR A 431 17.24 0.54 11.90
N ALA A 432 18.07 0.83 12.90
CA ALA A 432 17.75 0.54 14.29
C ALA A 432 16.43 1.19 14.73
N ARG A 433 16.20 2.46 14.36
CA ARG A 433 14.95 3.18 14.61
C ARG A 433 13.74 2.57 13.90
N GLN A 434 13.89 2.12 12.65
CA GLN A 434 12.84 1.40 11.92
C GLN A 434 12.48 0.09 12.62
N LEU A 435 13.47 -0.68 13.08
CA LEU A 435 13.24 -1.93 13.82
C LEU A 435 12.46 -1.67 15.11
N VAL A 436 12.93 -0.75 15.97
CA VAL A 436 12.22 -0.35 17.21
C VAL A 436 10.77 0.03 16.93
N THR A 437 10.54 0.75 15.83
CA THR A 437 9.20 1.20 15.44
C THR A 437 8.31 0.04 15.02
N LEU A 438 8.78 -0.80 14.09
CA LEU A 438 8.00 -1.93 13.60
C LEU A 438 7.73 -2.96 14.70
N THR A 439 8.68 -3.21 15.61
CA THR A 439 8.45 -4.09 16.76
C THR A 439 7.43 -3.49 17.73
N THR A 440 7.52 -2.19 18.02
CA THR A 440 6.53 -1.50 18.88
C THR A 440 5.12 -1.64 18.32
N PHE A 441 4.94 -1.40 17.02
CA PHE A 441 3.63 -1.59 16.39
C PHE A 441 3.20 -3.06 16.35
N SER A 442 4.13 -4.00 16.18
CA SER A 442 3.84 -5.44 16.21
C SER A 442 3.29 -5.88 17.56
N ASP A 443 3.91 -5.45 18.66
CA ASP A 443 3.45 -5.74 20.02
C ASP A 443 2.05 -5.14 20.25
N LEU A 444 1.85 -3.89 19.80
CA LEU A 444 0.57 -3.19 19.90
C LEU A 444 -0.57 -3.83 19.10
N VAL A 445 -0.30 -4.63 18.05
CA VAL A 445 -1.37 -5.41 17.38
C VAL A 445 -1.96 -6.43 18.37
N SER A 446 -1.11 -7.08 19.16
CA SER A 446 -1.55 -8.06 20.15
C SER A 446 -2.32 -7.38 21.28
N GLU A 447 -1.83 -6.24 21.77
CA GLU A 447 -2.54 -5.47 22.80
C GLU A 447 -3.90 -4.94 22.29
N ALA A 448 -3.95 -4.42 21.05
CA ALA A 448 -5.19 -3.97 20.43
C ALA A 448 -6.21 -5.10 20.26
N ARG A 449 -5.74 -6.34 20.00
CA ARG A 449 -6.59 -7.53 19.98
C ARG A 449 -7.27 -7.74 21.32
N GLU A 450 -6.50 -7.75 22.41
CA GLU A 450 -7.04 -8.00 23.75
C GLU A 450 -8.03 -6.90 24.18
N GLU A 451 -7.70 -5.63 23.90
CA GLU A 451 -8.61 -4.49 24.11
C GLU A 451 -9.92 -4.66 23.30
N ALA A 452 -9.82 -5.08 22.04
CA ALA A 452 -10.97 -5.33 21.20
C ALA A 452 -11.86 -6.47 21.72
N ILE A 453 -11.26 -7.55 22.23
CA ILE A 453 -11.98 -8.67 22.86
C ILE A 453 -12.72 -8.17 24.10
N ALA A 454 -12.04 -7.44 24.99
CA ALA A 454 -12.65 -6.92 26.22
C ALA A 454 -13.83 -5.97 25.93
N HIS A 455 -13.68 -5.09 24.94
CA HIS A 455 -14.76 -4.22 24.49
C HIS A 455 -15.90 -5.00 23.81
N ALA A 456 -15.59 -6.04 23.03
CA ALA A 456 -16.60 -6.89 22.42
C ALA A 456 -17.45 -7.63 23.46
N ILE A 457 -16.83 -8.18 24.51
CA ILE A 457 -17.54 -8.80 25.65
C ILE A 457 -18.45 -7.77 26.32
N THR A 458 -17.92 -6.58 26.61
CA THR A 458 -18.70 -5.48 27.24
C THR A 458 -19.86 -5.03 26.35
N ALA A 459 -19.68 -5.08 25.03
CA ALA A 459 -20.70 -4.75 24.04
C ALA A 459 -21.75 -5.86 23.83
N GLY A 460 -21.59 -7.03 24.49
CA GLY A 460 -22.55 -8.12 24.49
C GLY A 460 -22.30 -9.21 23.43
N LEU A 461 -21.12 -9.27 22.81
CA LEU A 461 -20.77 -10.41 21.95
C LEU A 461 -20.52 -11.66 22.81
N SER A 462 -20.78 -12.85 22.26
CA SER A 462 -20.56 -14.12 22.97
C SER A 462 -19.10 -14.27 23.38
N ASN A 463 -18.87 -14.67 24.62
CA ASN A 463 -17.55 -15.06 25.11
C ASN A 463 -17.40 -16.59 25.04
N ASP A 464 -17.53 -17.13 23.83
CA ASP A 464 -17.50 -18.57 23.55
C ASP A 464 -16.08 -19.12 23.33
N ASP A 465 -15.08 -18.23 23.32
CA ASP A 465 -13.65 -18.52 23.07
C ASP A 465 -13.38 -19.24 21.73
N VAL A 466 -14.32 -19.18 20.77
CA VAL A 466 -14.13 -19.78 19.45
C VAL A 466 -13.29 -18.84 18.59
N PRO A 467 -12.12 -19.26 18.09
CA PRO A 467 -11.26 -18.40 17.29
C PRO A 467 -11.83 -18.19 15.88
N LEU A 468 -11.36 -17.13 15.23
CA LEU A 468 -11.80 -16.71 13.90
C LEU A 468 -11.51 -17.78 12.83
N ASN A 469 -10.35 -18.45 12.92
CA ASN A 469 -9.94 -19.50 11.99
C ASN A 469 -10.82 -20.76 12.07
N ASP A 470 -11.44 -21.02 13.23
CA ASP A 470 -12.38 -22.12 13.45
C ASP A 470 -13.84 -21.70 13.20
N GLY A 471 -14.02 -20.53 12.58
CA GLY A 471 -15.32 -20.04 12.15
C GLY A 471 -16.06 -19.19 13.19
N GLY A 472 -15.44 -18.89 14.33
CA GLY A 472 -16.03 -18.11 15.41
C GLY A 472 -16.61 -16.76 14.98
N THR A 473 -17.61 -16.31 15.73
CA THR A 473 -18.29 -15.01 15.55
C THR A 473 -18.44 -14.22 16.85
N GLY A 474 -17.94 -14.77 17.96
CA GLY A 474 -17.94 -14.14 19.27
C GLY A 474 -16.82 -13.11 19.45
N ALA A 475 -16.62 -12.68 20.70
CA ALA A 475 -15.69 -11.62 21.07
C ALA A 475 -14.25 -11.91 20.64
N ARG A 476 -13.77 -13.15 20.83
CA ARG A 476 -12.42 -13.57 20.40
C ARG A 476 -12.23 -13.42 18.89
N ALA A 477 -13.14 -14.01 18.11
CA ALA A 477 -13.08 -13.91 16.65
C ALA A 477 -13.16 -12.46 16.16
N TYR A 478 -13.93 -11.61 16.84
CA TYR A 478 -14.01 -10.17 16.53
C TYR A 478 -12.67 -9.45 16.75
N GLY A 479 -12.03 -9.69 17.89
CA GLY A 479 -10.70 -9.14 18.19
C GLY A 479 -9.64 -9.63 17.20
N GLU A 480 -9.64 -10.93 16.88
CA GLU A 480 -8.74 -11.51 15.88
C GLU A 480 -8.97 -10.95 14.46
N ALA A 481 -10.22 -10.61 14.11
CA ALA A 481 -10.53 -9.95 12.85
C ALA A 481 -9.93 -8.53 12.80
N ILE A 482 -10.07 -7.76 13.88
CA ILE A 482 -9.44 -6.43 14.00
C ILE A 482 -7.91 -6.56 13.91
N ALA A 483 -7.32 -7.48 14.67
CA ALA A 483 -5.87 -7.74 14.65
C ALA A 483 -5.36 -8.10 13.25
N THR A 484 -6.14 -8.86 12.48
CA THR A 484 -5.82 -9.21 11.09
C THR A 484 -5.67 -7.95 10.21
N TYR A 485 -6.64 -7.03 10.25
CA TYR A 485 -6.54 -5.79 9.47
C TYR A 485 -5.43 -4.86 9.96
N LEU A 486 -5.21 -4.76 11.27
CA LEU A 486 -4.12 -3.97 11.85
C LEU A 486 -2.74 -4.55 11.48
N GLY A 487 -2.61 -5.88 11.47
CA GLY A 487 -1.43 -6.59 11.00
C GLY A 487 -1.16 -6.38 9.52
N MET A 488 -2.20 -6.35 8.67
CA MET A 488 -2.05 -6.01 7.25
C MET A 488 -1.59 -4.56 7.05
N ALA A 489 -2.09 -3.62 7.86
CA ALA A 489 -1.62 -2.23 7.84
C ALA A 489 -0.14 -2.13 8.27
N LEU A 490 0.28 -2.89 9.29
CA LEU A 490 1.68 -2.99 9.72
C LEU A 490 2.57 -3.61 8.62
N SER A 491 2.10 -4.65 7.93
CA SER A 491 2.81 -5.23 6.77
C SER A 491 3.08 -4.19 5.68
N LYS A 492 2.08 -3.35 5.37
CA LYS A 492 2.25 -2.22 4.44
C LYS A 492 3.19 -1.16 4.98
N LEU A 493 3.15 -0.87 6.28
CA LEU A 493 4.08 0.07 6.91
C LEU A 493 5.53 -0.42 6.79
N ALA A 494 5.76 -1.73 6.93
CA ALA A 494 7.09 -2.33 6.79
C ALA A 494 7.67 -2.10 5.38
N ASP A 495 6.86 -2.22 4.31
CA ASP A 495 7.28 -1.90 2.93
C ASP A 495 7.71 -0.42 2.78
N ALA A 496 7.06 0.49 3.53
CA ALA A 496 7.38 1.92 3.58
C ALA A 496 8.44 2.31 4.64
N SER A 497 8.98 1.34 5.38
CA SER A 497 9.89 1.55 6.52
C SER A 497 11.13 0.67 6.41
N THR A 498 11.81 0.70 5.27
CA THR A 498 13.10 0.03 5.07
C THR A 498 14.17 1.02 4.61
N THR A 499 15.43 0.60 4.62
CA THR A 499 16.56 1.33 4.01
C THR A 499 16.58 1.25 2.47
N LEU A 500 15.54 0.66 1.86
CA LEU A 500 15.35 0.58 0.41
C LEU A 500 14.25 1.52 -0.10
N VAL A 501 13.60 2.26 0.81
CA VAL A 501 12.63 3.30 0.48
C VAL A 501 13.36 4.47 -0.18
N ARG A 502 12.80 4.97 -1.27
CA ARG A 502 13.46 5.95 -2.15
C ARG A 502 12.75 7.28 -2.11
N TRP A 503 13.49 8.39 -2.17
CA TRP A 503 12.85 9.68 -2.44
C TRP A 503 12.55 9.83 -3.94
N LYS A 504 11.36 10.36 -4.29
CA LYS A 504 11.01 10.67 -5.68
C LYS A 504 10.83 12.18 -5.87
N PRO A 505 11.84 12.86 -6.45
CA PRO A 505 11.84 14.33 -6.60
C PRO A 505 10.71 14.91 -7.44
N SER A 506 10.14 14.13 -8.37
CA SER A 506 9.00 14.60 -9.16
C SER A 506 7.68 14.61 -8.40
N MET A 507 7.62 13.91 -7.26
CA MET A 507 6.42 13.82 -6.42
C MET A 507 6.59 14.52 -5.07
N ASP A 508 7.82 14.80 -4.64
CA ASP A 508 8.19 15.18 -3.27
C ASP A 508 7.69 14.17 -2.22
N GLN A 509 7.93 12.89 -2.47
CA GLN A 509 7.41 11.81 -1.65
C GLN A 509 8.34 10.60 -1.61
N ALA A 510 8.35 9.91 -0.48
CA ALA A 510 8.93 8.59 -0.34
C ALA A 510 8.15 7.54 -1.15
N ILE A 511 8.88 6.63 -1.80
CA ILE A 511 8.36 5.50 -2.56
C ILE A 511 8.81 4.24 -1.86
N ALA A 512 7.82 3.43 -1.47
CA ALA A 512 8.02 2.17 -0.77
C ALA A 512 8.95 1.20 -1.55
N THR A 513 9.45 0.20 -0.83
CA THR A 513 10.47 -0.74 -1.28
C THR A 513 10.05 -1.45 -2.57
N PHE A 514 8.82 -1.94 -2.61
CA PHE A 514 8.30 -2.77 -3.69
C PHE A 514 7.74 -1.97 -4.87
N GLY A 515 8.64 -1.37 -5.66
CA GLY A 515 8.31 -0.85 -7.01
C GLY A 515 8.33 -1.92 -8.11
N ARG A 516 8.86 -3.11 -7.81
CA ARG A 516 8.95 -4.31 -8.65
C ARG A 516 9.24 -5.52 -7.74
N GLN A 517 9.18 -6.73 -8.28
CA GLN A 517 9.51 -7.98 -7.56
C GLN A 517 11.03 -8.16 -7.32
N ALA A 518 11.65 -7.18 -6.65
CA ALA A 518 13.08 -7.18 -6.35
C ALA A 518 13.41 -6.28 -5.15
N LEU A 519 14.50 -6.63 -4.47
CA LEU A 519 15.18 -5.84 -3.45
C LEU A 519 16.54 -5.35 -4.02
N PRO A 520 16.52 -4.27 -4.83
CA PRO A 520 17.75 -3.70 -5.36
C PRO A 520 18.55 -2.99 -4.28
N MET A 521 19.85 -2.77 -4.53
CA MET A 521 20.64 -1.89 -3.68
C MET A 521 20.18 -0.42 -3.84
N VAL A 522 19.99 0.26 -2.72
CA VAL A 522 19.64 1.69 -2.64
C VAL A 522 20.75 2.41 -1.87
N TRP A 523 21.32 3.45 -2.47
CA TRP A 523 22.51 4.15 -1.97
C TRP A 523 22.14 5.30 -1.03
N ASP A 524 21.16 6.09 -1.45
CA ASP A 524 20.48 7.12 -0.69
C ASP A 524 19.02 6.70 -0.45
N TYR A 525 18.57 6.73 0.80
CA TYR A 525 17.26 6.22 1.19
C TYR A 525 16.47 7.24 2.00
N ALA A 526 15.14 7.14 1.94
CA ALA A 526 14.22 7.98 2.68
C ALA A 526 13.66 7.19 3.86
N GLU A 527 13.97 7.61 5.09
CA GLU A 527 13.36 7.11 6.30
C GLU A 527 12.13 7.98 6.64
N SER A 528 10.94 7.45 6.37
CA SER A 528 9.68 8.15 6.63
C SER A 528 9.38 8.21 8.13
N ASN A 529 8.82 9.34 8.60
CA ASN A 529 8.29 9.44 9.94
C ASN A 529 6.94 8.71 10.03
N THR A 530 6.77 7.80 10.97
CA THR A 530 5.53 7.00 11.08
C THR A 530 4.36 7.74 11.72
N PHE A 531 4.56 9.00 12.13
CA PHE A 531 3.62 9.85 12.85
C PHE A 531 3.29 11.20 12.17
N ASN A 532 3.59 11.34 10.87
CA ASN A 532 3.55 12.64 10.19
C ASN A 532 2.28 12.94 9.36
N GLY A 533 1.38 11.96 9.20
CA GLY A 533 0.17 12.12 8.38
C GLY A 533 0.39 12.14 6.85
N ALA A 534 1.60 11.86 6.35
CA ALA A 534 1.90 11.68 4.93
C ALA A 534 2.35 10.24 4.61
N ALA A 535 3.05 10.05 3.48
CA ALA A 535 3.52 8.74 3.05
C ALA A 535 4.45 8.11 4.10
N GLY A 536 4.23 6.84 4.43
CA GLY A 536 4.96 6.14 5.48
C GLY A 536 4.42 6.37 6.90
N ASP A 537 3.36 7.17 7.06
CA ASP A 537 2.59 7.24 8.31
C ASP A 537 1.70 6.01 8.48
N TYR A 538 1.60 5.50 9.72
CA TYR A 538 0.81 4.31 10.02
C TYR A 538 -0.69 4.52 9.78
N PHE A 539 -1.25 5.63 10.26
CA PHE A 539 -2.68 5.91 10.15
C PHE A 539 -3.10 6.20 8.70
N THR A 540 -2.26 6.90 7.94
CA THR A 540 -2.44 7.06 6.49
C THR A 540 -2.43 5.71 5.78
N THR A 541 -1.53 4.80 6.18
CA THR A 541 -1.43 3.44 5.61
C THR A 541 -2.66 2.58 5.91
N LEU A 542 -3.23 2.73 7.12
CA LEU A 542 -4.46 2.07 7.53
C LEU A 542 -5.70 2.62 6.80
N SER A 543 -5.75 3.93 6.60
CA SER A 543 -6.90 4.64 6.02
C SER A 543 -6.98 4.55 4.49
N SER A 544 -5.95 4.01 3.83
CA SER A 544 -5.79 4.05 2.38
C SER A 544 -6.77 3.18 1.61
#